data_AF-A0A928JG16-F1
#
_entry.id   AF-A0A928JG16-F1
#
_cell.length_a   1.000
_cell.length_b   1.000
_cell.length_c   1.000
_cell.angle_alpha   90.00
_cell.angle_beta   90.00
_cell.angle_gamma   90.00
#
_symmetry.space_group_name_H-M   'P 1'
#
loop_
_entity.id
_entity.type
_entity.pdbx_description
1 polymer ?
#
loop_
_entity_poly.entity_id
_entity_poly.type
_entity_poly.pdbx_seq_one_letter_code
_entity_poly.pdbx_strand_id
1 'polypeptide(L)'
;MKRVLAVALFVIILLAMLNACGTNIQIIDTTWRYSYGYVYLGGEKIAEGKVDSWLDFENSDMIQVKIDGKVYLTHSANVVLVG
;
A
#
# COMPACT_ATOMS: atom_id res chain seq x y z
N MET A 1 -19.76 -25.03 -23.52
CA MET A 1 -20.05 -23.61 -23.23
C MET A 1 -19.89 -23.26 -21.74
N LYS A 2 -20.64 -23.88 -20.81
CA LYS A 2 -20.56 -23.55 -19.37
C LYS A 2 -19.15 -23.66 -18.75
N ARG A 3 -18.38 -24.70 -19.12
CA ARG A 3 -16.98 -24.88 -18.65
C ARG A 3 -16.02 -23.81 -19.18
N VAL A 4 -16.24 -23.33 -20.41
CA VAL A 4 -15.43 -22.27 -21.02
C VAL A 4 -15.72 -20.93 -20.36
N LEU A 5 -17.00 -20.65 -20.05
CA LEU A 5 -17.38 -19.47 -19.26
C LEU A 5 -16.78 -19.48 -17.85
N ALA A 6 -16.78 -20.63 -17.16
CA ALA A 6 -16.20 -20.76 -15.83
C ALA A 6 -14.69 -20.48 -15.82
N VAL A 7 -13.97 -21.01 -16.82
CA VAL A 7 -12.53 -20.74 -16.98
C VAL A 7 -12.26 -19.27 -17.31
N ALA A 8 -13.06 -18.66 -18.18
CA ALA A 8 -12.92 -17.24 -18.50
C ALA A 8 -13.15 -16.35 -17.27
N LEU A 9 -14.16 -16.64 -16.46
CA LEU A 9 -14.42 -15.90 -15.22
C LEU A 9 -13.28 -16.05 -14.21
N PHE A 10 -12.72 -17.26 -14.07
CA PHE A 10 -11.58 -17.51 -13.19
C PHE A 10 -10.32 -16.74 -13.62
N VAL A 11 -10.05 -16.66 -14.92
CA VAL A 11 -8.93 -15.88 -15.47
C VAL A 11 -9.12 -14.38 -15.24
N ILE A 12 -10.34 -13.85 -15.38
CA ILE A 12 -10.64 -12.43 -15.10
C ILE A 12 -10.40 -12.11 -13.62
N ILE A 13 -10.81 -13.00 -12.71
CA ILE A 13 -10.57 -12.84 -11.27
C ILE A 13 -9.06 -12.85 -10.98
N LEU A 14 -8.30 -13.80 -11.55
CA LEU A 14 -6.85 -13.84 -11.40
C LEU A 14 -6.14 -12.58 -11.93
N LEU A 15 -6.58 -12.06 -13.08
CA LEU A 15 -6.04 -10.81 -13.65
C LEU A 15 -6.38 -9.59 -12.79
N ALA A 16 -7.56 -9.55 -12.18
CA ALA A 16 -7.92 -8.52 -11.21
C ALA A 16 -7.05 -8.59 -9.94
N MET A 17 -6.72 -9.79 -9.47
CA MET A 17 -5.82 -9.99 -8.32
C MET A 17 -4.35 -9.62 -8.62
N LEU A 18 -3.89 -9.78 -9.86
CA LEU A 18 -2.53 -9.37 -10.26
C LEU A 18 -2.34 -7.85 -10.24
N ASN A 19 -3.39 -7.07 -10.55
CA ASN A 19 -3.37 -5.61 -10.43
C ASN A 19 -3.53 -5.12 -8.98
N ALA A 20 -3.97 -6.00 -8.08
CA ALA A 20 -4.13 -5.69 -6.66
C ALA A 20 -2.81 -5.70 -5.88
N CYS A 21 -1.71 -6.21 -6.46
CA CYS A 21 -0.41 -6.33 -5.81
C CYS A 21 0.43 -5.03 -5.87
N GLY A 22 -0.09 -3.94 -6.43
CA GLY A 22 0.69 -2.73 -6.74
C GLY A 22 0.11 -1.40 -6.25
N THR A 23 -1.04 -1.39 -5.60
CA THR A 23 -1.70 -0.16 -5.09
C THR A 23 -2.31 -0.43 -3.73
N ASN A 24 -2.39 0.60 -2.88
CA ASN A 24 -3.17 0.65 -1.62
C ASN A 24 -4.48 -0.16 -1.66
N ILE A 25 -4.45 -1.46 -1.37
CA ILE A 25 -5.63 -2.30 -1.20
C ILE A 25 -5.55 -2.90 0.20
N GLN A 26 -6.02 -2.12 1.18
CA GLN A 26 -6.62 -2.69 2.37
C GLN A 26 -7.98 -3.27 1.93
N ILE A 27 -8.10 -4.60 1.80
CA ILE A 27 -9.39 -5.21 1.42
C ILE A 27 -10.47 -4.85 2.46
N ILE A 28 -10.10 -4.55 3.71
CA ILE A 28 -10.99 -3.91 4.71
C ILE A 28 -10.12 -3.02 5.61
N ASP A 29 -9.80 -1.80 5.16
CA ASP A 29 -9.62 -0.56 5.96
C ASP A 29 -9.19 0.65 5.08
N THR A 30 -9.71 0.78 3.85
CA THR A 30 -9.34 1.93 2.99
C THR A 30 -10.21 3.17 3.26
N THR A 31 -10.15 3.72 4.47
CA THR A 31 -10.81 5.03 4.72
C THR A 31 -9.95 6.21 4.20
N TRP A 32 -8.63 6.03 4.05
CA TRP A 32 -7.72 7.14 3.72
C TRP A 32 -6.76 6.81 2.57
N ARG A 33 -6.89 7.56 1.47
CA ARG A 33 -5.92 7.57 0.37
C ARG A 33 -4.93 8.70 0.58
N TYR A 34 -3.65 8.38 0.63
CA TYR A 34 -2.56 9.35 0.71
C TYR A 34 -1.81 9.39 -0.62
N SER A 35 -1.55 10.59 -1.12
CA SER A 35 -0.90 10.86 -2.40
C SER A 35 0.59 11.16 -2.27
N TYR A 36 1.01 11.70 -1.11
CA TYR A 36 2.39 12.11 -0.84
C TYR A 36 2.81 11.77 0.58
N GLY A 37 4.10 11.59 0.84
CA GLY A 37 4.57 11.25 2.17
C GLY A 37 6.02 11.65 2.44
N TYR A 38 6.37 11.67 3.73
CA TYR A 38 7.69 12.03 4.24
C TYR A 38 8.13 11.00 5.29
N VAL A 39 9.41 10.63 5.28
CA VAL A 39 10.01 9.73 6.28
C VAL A 39 11.17 10.43 6.98
N TYR A 40 11.18 10.35 8.31
CA TYR A 40 12.19 10.94 9.17
C TYR A 40 13.02 9.87 9.88
N LEU A 41 14.29 10.17 10.16
CA LEU A 41 15.17 9.37 11.00
C LEU A 41 16.03 10.32 11.84
N GLY A 42 15.96 10.19 13.18
CA GLY A 42 16.69 11.09 14.07
C GLY A 42 16.28 12.56 13.96
N GLY A 43 15.05 12.85 13.49
CA GLY A 43 14.55 14.20 13.24
C GLY A 43 14.90 14.77 11.86
N GLU A 44 15.73 14.10 11.08
CA GLU A 44 16.06 14.51 9.71
C GLU A 44 15.14 13.83 8.70
N LYS A 45 14.69 14.57 7.68
CA LYS A 45 13.93 14.01 6.57
C LYS A 45 14.85 13.21 5.66
N ILE A 46 14.63 11.91 5.55
CA ILE A 46 15.45 10.99 4.74
C ILE A 46 14.78 10.55 3.43
N ALA A 47 13.46 10.76 3.32
CA ALA A 47 12.71 10.45 2.10
C ALA A 47 11.46 11.32 1.99
N GLU A 48 11.07 11.63 0.75
CA GLU A 48 9.77 12.21 0.40
C GLU A 48 9.39 11.82 -1.01
N GLY A 49 8.11 11.81 -1.34
CA GLY A 49 7.65 11.45 -2.67
C GLY A 49 6.22 10.94 -2.72
N LYS A 50 5.87 10.33 -3.85
CA LYS A 50 4.55 9.73 -4.05
C LYS A 50 4.40 8.49 -3.18
N VAL A 51 3.29 8.39 -2.46
CA VAL A 51 2.94 7.19 -1.71
C VAL A 51 2.34 6.16 -2.65
N ASP A 52 3.04 5.04 -2.84
CA ASP A 52 2.54 3.89 -3.61
C ASP A 52 1.61 3.03 -2.75
N SER A 53 2.03 2.76 -1.52
CA SER A 53 1.27 2.01 -0.53
C SER A 53 1.73 2.30 0.90
N TRP A 54 0.87 2.02 1.87
CA TRP A 54 1.22 1.96 3.29
C TRP A 54 0.50 0.80 3.97
N LEU A 55 1.05 0.35 5.09
CA LEU A 55 0.51 -0.73 5.91
C LEU A 55 0.89 -0.48 7.38
N ASP A 56 -0.11 -0.35 8.24
CA ASP A 56 0.06 -0.40 9.68
C ASP A 56 -0.12 -1.84 10.19
N PHE A 57 0.27 -2.07 11.44
CA PHE A 57 0.18 -3.38 12.08
C PHE A 57 -0.67 -3.28 13.34
N GLU A 58 -1.60 -4.22 13.49
CA GLU A 58 -2.49 -4.27 14.65
C GLU A 58 -1.68 -4.36 15.96
N ASN A 59 -2.06 -3.58 16.97
CA ASN A 59 -1.38 -3.50 18.27
C ASN A 59 0.11 -3.11 18.17
N SER A 60 0.48 -2.31 17.17
CA SER A 60 1.85 -1.84 16.96
C SER A 60 1.88 -0.38 16.54
N ASP A 61 2.93 0.33 16.98
CA ASP A 61 3.26 1.66 16.47
C ASP A 61 4.10 1.62 15.20
N MET A 62 4.29 0.44 14.60
CA MET A 62 5.06 0.28 13.36
C MET A 62 4.19 0.56 12.14
N ILE A 63 4.80 1.20 11.15
CA ILE A 63 4.20 1.41 9.83
C ILE A 63 5.23 1.07 8.74
N GLN A 64 4.76 0.41 7.70
CA GLN A 64 5.49 0.24 6.46
C GLN A 64 4.93 1.19 5.41
N VAL A 65 5.78 1.99 4.77
CA VAL A 65 5.39 2.89 3.67
C VAL A 65 6.29 2.67 2.47
N LYS A 66 5.68 2.64 1.30
CA LYS A 66 6.37 2.60 0.02
C LYS A 66 6.25 3.97 -0.66
N ILE A 67 7.40 4.64 -0.80
CA ILE A 67 7.52 5.95 -1.43
C ILE A 67 8.42 5.81 -2.66
N ASP A 68 7.92 6.22 -3.82
CA ASP A 68 8.61 6.16 -5.11
C ASP A 68 9.33 4.82 -5.35
N GLY A 69 8.66 3.71 -5.08
CA GLY A 69 9.20 2.36 -5.26
C GLY A 69 10.02 1.81 -4.10
N LYS A 70 10.46 2.64 -3.14
CA LYS A 70 11.31 2.23 -2.01
C LYS A 70 10.48 2.02 -0.74
N VAL A 71 10.77 0.93 -0.02
CA VAL A 71 10.05 0.51 1.19
C VAL A 71 10.78 0.97 2.45
N TYR A 72 10.03 1.50 3.40
CA TYR A 72 10.50 1.95 4.70
C TYR A 72 9.63 1.31 5.78
N LEU A 73 10.24 0.62 6.74
CA LEU A 73 9.59 0.15 7.96
C LEU A 73 10.13 0.96 9.14
N THR A 74 9.25 1.66 9.84
CA THR A 74 9.64 2.57 10.92
C THR A 74 8.49 2.73 11.92
N HIS A 75 8.76 3.42 13.03
CA HIS A 75 7.72 3.86 13.95
C HIS A 75 6.82 4.92 13.28
N SER A 76 5.52 4.90 13.54
CA SER A 76 4.49 5.77 12.94
C SER A 76 4.80 7.26 13.10
N ALA A 77 5.32 7.66 14.27
CA ALA A 77 5.81 9.02 14.55
C ALA A 77 6.89 9.55 13.57
N ASN A 78 7.56 8.66 12.82
CA ASN A 78 8.58 9.04 11.84
C ASN A 78 8.02 9.24 10.44
N VAL A 79 6.70 9.13 10.24
CA VAL A 79 6.08 9.23 8.92
C VAL A 79 4.96 10.26 8.92
N VAL A 80 4.91 11.06 7.86
CA VAL A 80 3.78 11.93 7.56
C VAL A 80 3.19 11.50 6.23
N LEU A 81 1.89 11.21 6.19
CA LEU A 81 1.13 10.86 4.98
C LEU A 81 0.13 11.99 4.67
N VAL A 82 0.09 12.43 3.41
CA VAL A 82 -0.73 13.57 2.95
C VAL A 82 -1.74 13.08 1.93
N GLY A 83 -3.03 13.40 2.16
CA GLY A 83 -4.19 13.04 1.34
C GLY A 83 -4.34 13.95 0.15
#